data_AF-A0A8H8BX30-F1
#
_entry.id   AF-A0A8H8BX30-F1
#
_cell.length_a   1.000
_cell.length_b   1.000
_cell.length_c   1.000
_cell.angle_alpha   90.00
_cell.angle_beta   90.00
_cell.angle_gamma   90.00
#
_symmetry.space_group_name_H-M   'P 1'
#
loop_
_entity.id
_entity.type
_entity.pdbx_description
1 polymer ?
#
loop_
_entity_poly.entity_id
_entity_poly.type
_entity_poly.pdbx_seq_one_letter_code
_entity_poly.pdbx_strand_id
1 'polypeptide(L)'
;MLYDKSSSAELAEAINSMFRWYQKAAKCYVYLPDVSTRKRKASDTAAECTWESAFRDSVWFTRGWTLQELLAPRSVEFFSYDGERLGDKGTLNRQIHEITAISISALEGVPLSQFSVEERLSWAETRQTTRGEDKAYSLLGVFGIHLPLIYGEGKEHAFKRLKTEIQNLLIEAEQNPLDPETRSCIQDLRITDPREDKKRIEETKGGLLRDSYRWILEHPDFQQWHDDTQSRLLWIQGDPGKGKTMLIGGILDELSPSTKLRDKDATTLLSFFFCQATDDPTVAYLACAEKYDHAGKAFFEDLNAWVALSEIFTSILQDPSLKSITWSLMRSTNAKQTLISS
;
A
#
# COMPACT_ATOMS: atom_id res chain seq x y z
N MET A 1 -18.11 -9.27 -5.04
CA MET A 1 -19.15 -8.22 -5.10
C MET A 1 -19.88 -8.34 -6.42
N LEU A 2 -21.22 -8.24 -6.42
CA LEU A 2 -22.06 -8.25 -7.62
C LEU A 2 -22.28 -6.78 -8.04
N TYR A 3 -21.82 -6.40 -9.23
CA TYR A 3 -22.11 -5.09 -9.84
C TYR A 3 -23.29 -5.22 -10.81
N ASP A 4 -24.08 -4.14 -10.97
CA ASP A 4 -25.14 -4.09 -11.95
C ASP A 4 -24.53 -4.00 -13.38
N LYS A 5 -24.95 -4.90 -14.27
CA LYS A 5 -24.45 -5.00 -15.64
C LYS A 5 -25.15 -4.01 -16.59
N SER A 6 -26.05 -3.17 -16.08
CA SER A 6 -26.92 -2.30 -16.87
C SER A 6 -26.28 -0.96 -17.28
N SER A 7 -25.23 -0.49 -16.58
CA SER A 7 -24.54 0.77 -16.86
C SER A 7 -23.09 0.54 -17.33
N SER A 8 -22.77 1.00 -18.54
CA SER A 8 -21.42 0.90 -19.11
C SER A 8 -20.38 1.74 -18.34
N ALA A 9 -20.81 2.84 -17.73
CA ALA A 9 -19.95 3.71 -16.92
C ALA A 9 -19.56 3.05 -15.59
N GLU A 10 -20.52 2.42 -14.91
CA GLU A 10 -20.26 1.67 -13.66
C GLU A 10 -19.38 0.45 -13.92
N LEU A 11 -19.58 -0.25 -15.03
CA LEU A 11 -18.71 -1.35 -15.45
C LEU A 11 -17.26 -0.86 -15.69
N ALA A 12 -17.10 0.29 -16.34
CA ALA A 12 -15.79 0.86 -16.60
C ALA A 12 -15.09 1.30 -15.31
N GLU A 13 -15.81 1.96 -14.40
CA GLU A 13 -15.29 2.34 -13.08
C GLU A 13 -14.89 1.10 -12.27
N ALA A 14 -15.74 0.06 -12.28
CA ALA A 14 -15.50 -1.16 -11.55
C ALA A 14 -14.24 -1.89 -12.03
N ILE A 15 -14.08 -2.07 -13.34
CA ILE A 15 -12.89 -2.73 -13.90
C ILE A 15 -11.61 -1.93 -13.63
N ASN A 16 -11.66 -0.61 -13.78
CA ASN A 16 -10.51 0.27 -13.50
C ASN A 16 -10.16 0.35 -12.00
N SER A 17 -11.11 0.05 -11.11
CA SER A 17 -10.92 0.11 -9.65
C SER A 17 -10.70 -1.26 -9.00
N MET A 18 -10.94 -2.35 -9.73
CA MET A 18 -11.02 -3.70 -9.19
C MET A 18 -9.76 -4.12 -8.43
N PHE A 19 -8.58 -3.84 -9.01
CA PHE A 19 -7.31 -4.12 -8.36
C PHE A 19 -7.16 -3.39 -7.03
N ARG A 20 -7.50 -2.09 -6.99
CA ARG A 20 -7.44 -1.28 -5.76
C ARG A 20 -8.43 -1.80 -4.72
N TRP A 21 -9.60 -2.27 -5.12
CA TRP A 21 -10.56 -2.87 -4.19
C TRP A 21 -10.02 -4.15 -3.57
N TYR A 22 -9.42 -5.03 -4.37
CA TYR A 22 -8.76 -6.24 -3.87
C TYR A 22 -7.56 -5.94 -3.00
N GLN A 23 -6.76 -4.92 -3.35
CA GLN A 23 -5.62 -4.48 -2.55
C GLN A 23 -6.02 -3.98 -1.16
N LYS A 24 -7.19 -3.33 -1.06
CA LYS A 24 -7.76 -2.85 0.21
C LYS A 24 -8.52 -3.93 0.97
N ALA A 25 -8.73 -5.11 0.41
CA ALA A 25 -9.44 -6.18 1.09
C ALA A 25 -8.58 -6.73 2.23
N ALA A 26 -9.16 -6.84 3.43
CA ALA A 26 -8.50 -7.47 4.58
C ALA A 26 -8.21 -8.95 4.34
N LYS A 27 -9.12 -9.64 3.63
CA LYS A 27 -9.00 -11.04 3.27
C LYS A 27 -9.75 -11.33 1.97
N CYS A 28 -9.17 -12.19 1.13
CA CYS A 28 -9.82 -12.70 -0.07
C CYS A 28 -9.99 -14.22 0.06
N TYR A 29 -11.20 -14.71 -0.20
CA TYR A 29 -11.54 -16.13 -0.14
C TYR A 29 -11.78 -16.66 -1.54
N VAL A 30 -11.05 -17.70 -1.90
CA VAL A 30 -11.15 -18.38 -3.19
C VAL A 30 -11.76 -19.76 -2.97
N TYR A 31 -12.96 -19.96 -3.48
CA TYR A 31 -13.63 -21.26 -3.48
C TYR A 31 -13.38 -21.96 -4.82
N LEU A 32 -12.84 -23.17 -4.76
CA LEU A 32 -12.44 -23.99 -5.91
C LEU A 32 -13.41 -25.15 -6.07
N PRO A 33 -14.47 -25.01 -6.89
CA PRO A 33 -15.52 -26.02 -7.02
C PRO A 33 -15.05 -27.32 -7.69
N ASP A 34 -13.89 -27.29 -8.34
CA ASP A 34 -13.26 -28.39 -9.06
C ASP A 34 -12.18 -29.12 -8.26
N VAL A 35 -11.93 -28.69 -7.02
CA VAL A 35 -10.96 -29.31 -6.11
C VAL A 35 -11.72 -29.98 -4.96
N SER A 36 -11.61 -31.29 -4.82
CA SER A 36 -12.19 -32.03 -3.69
C SER A 36 -11.09 -32.66 -2.83
N THR A 37 -11.29 -32.65 -1.52
CA THR A 37 -10.37 -33.27 -0.55
C THR A 37 -10.71 -34.73 -0.26
N ARG A 38 -11.91 -35.18 -0.65
CA ARG A 38 -12.38 -36.55 -0.39
C ARG A 38 -11.69 -37.56 -1.30
N LYS A 39 -11.24 -38.68 -0.72
CA LYS A 39 -10.70 -39.82 -1.47
C LYS A 39 -11.77 -40.40 -2.41
N ARG A 40 -11.49 -40.45 -3.72
CA ARG A 40 -12.17 -41.38 -4.61
C ARG A 40 -11.70 -42.79 -4.21
N LYS A 41 -12.62 -43.69 -3.84
CA LYS A 41 -12.27 -45.09 -3.53
C LYS A 41 -11.67 -45.76 -4.77
N ALA A 42 -10.36 -46.00 -4.80
CA ALA A 42 -9.73 -47.27 -5.20
C ALA A 42 -8.18 -47.20 -5.20
N SER A 43 -7.61 -48.32 -4.75
CA SER A 43 -6.23 -48.83 -4.73
C SER A 43 -5.19 -48.21 -3.78
N ASP A 44 -4.67 -49.11 -2.94
CA ASP A 44 -3.61 -48.93 -1.97
C ASP A 44 -2.28 -48.59 -2.64
N THR A 45 -1.87 -47.32 -2.57
CA THR A 45 -0.46 -46.92 -2.51
C THR A 45 -0.40 -45.49 -1.98
N ALA A 46 0.18 -45.34 -0.77
CA ALA A 46 0.66 -44.12 -0.10
C ALA A 46 -0.28 -42.89 -0.04
N ALA A 47 -0.34 -42.28 1.14
CA ALA A 47 -1.12 -41.07 1.41
C ALA A 47 -0.53 -39.82 0.73
N GLU A 48 -0.60 -39.75 -0.61
CA GLU A 48 -0.37 -38.51 -1.34
C GLU A 48 -1.53 -37.53 -1.08
N CYS A 49 -1.20 -36.25 -0.87
CA CYS A 49 -2.17 -35.17 -0.66
C CYS A 49 -3.21 -35.17 -1.81
N THR A 50 -4.38 -35.73 -1.54
CA THR A 50 -5.40 -36.10 -2.54
C THR A 50 -5.92 -34.93 -3.37
N TRP A 51 -5.77 -33.71 -2.87
CA TRP A 51 -6.29 -32.50 -3.49
C TRP A 51 -5.23 -31.72 -4.29
N GLU A 52 -3.92 -31.95 -4.09
CA GLU A 52 -2.89 -31.08 -4.70
C GLU A 52 -2.90 -31.15 -6.23
N SER A 53 -3.03 -32.35 -6.81
CA SER A 53 -3.18 -32.50 -8.26
C SER A 53 -4.40 -31.74 -8.78
N ALA A 54 -5.55 -31.88 -8.11
CA ALA A 54 -6.77 -31.17 -8.50
C ALA A 54 -6.64 -29.66 -8.36
N PHE A 55 -5.92 -29.17 -7.34
CA PHE A 55 -5.61 -27.75 -7.17
C PHE A 55 -4.76 -27.22 -8.32
N ARG A 56 -3.74 -27.97 -8.75
CA ARG A 56 -2.89 -27.62 -9.90
C ARG A 56 -3.68 -27.53 -11.20
N ASP A 57 -4.67 -28.41 -11.35
CA ASP A 57 -5.55 -28.46 -12.52
C ASP A 57 -6.75 -27.50 -12.44
N SER A 58 -6.87 -26.71 -11.37
CA SER A 58 -8.06 -25.90 -11.15
C SER A 58 -8.24 -24.83 -12.22
N VAL A 59 -9.47 -24.73 -12.75
CA VAL A 59 -9.89 -23.73 -13.74
C VAL A 59 -9.80 -22.30 -13.20
N TRP A 60 -9.66 -22.11 -11.89
CA TRP A 60 -9.48 -20.78 -11.33
C TRP A 60 -8.16 -20.14 -11.79
N PHE A 61 -7.08 -20.93 -11.90
CA PHE A 61 -5.77 -20.44 -12.36
C PHE A 61 -5.74 -20.09 -13.85
N THR A 62 -6.69 -20.61 -14.63
CA THR A 62 -6.77 -20.37 -16.08
C THR A 62 -7.64 -19.18 -16.45
N ARG A 63 -8.36 -18.56 -15.50
CA ARG A 63 -9.22 -17.38 -15.79
C ARG A 63 -8.39 -16.09 -15.79
N GLY A 64 -8.65 -15.19 -16.74
CA GLY A 64 -7.92 -13.92 -16.85
C GLY A 64 -8.07 -13.02 -15.63
N TRP A 65 -9.31 -12.79 -15.20
CA TRP A 65 -9.61 -11.85 -14.10
C TRP A 65 -9.10 -12.29 -12.73
N THR A 66 -8.93 -13.59 -12.50
CA THR A 66 -8.42 -14.13 -11.23
C THR A 66 -6.95 -13.77 -10.99
N LEU A 67 -6.25 -13.24 -12.00
CA LEU A 67 -4.90 -12.69 -11.86
C LEU A 67 -4.87 -11.54 -10.85
N GLN A 68 -5.82 -10.61 -10.96
CA GLN A 68 -5.93 -9.49 -10.03
C GLN A 68 -6.37 -9.96 -8.64
N GLU A 69 -7.28 -10.94 -8.59
CA GLU A 69 -7.76 -11.55 -7.34
C GLU A 69 -6.63 -12.24 -6.56
N LEU A 70 -5.62 -12.75 -7.27
CA LEU A 70 -4.44 -13.39 -6.67
C LEU A 70 -3.39 -12.37 -6.20
N LEU A 71 -3.04 -11.43 -7.08
CA LEU A 71 -1.90 -10.52 -6.89
C LEU A 71 -2.24 -9.33 -6.00
N ALA A 72 -3.43 -8.75 -6.14
CA ALA A 72 -3.75 -7.49 -5.47
C ALA A 72 -3.92 -7.64 -3.94
N PRO A 73 -4.66 -8.62 -3.39
CA PRO A 73 -4.83 -8.74 -1.95
C PRO A 73 -3.55 -9.18 -1.23
N ARG A 74 -3.36 -8.70 0.00
CA ARG A 74 -2.29 -9.18 0.89
C ARG A 74 -2.53 -10.61 1.37
N SER A 75 -3.79 -11.00 1.59
CA SER A 75 -4.17 -12.33 2.07
C SER A 75 -5.21 -12.97 1.16
N VAL A 76 -4.90 -14.17 0.66
CA VAL A 76 -5.80 -15.00 -0.16
C VAL A 76 -5.84 -16.40 0.44
N GLU A 77 -7.02 -16.89 0.77
CA GLU A 77 -7.24 -18.24 1.30
C GLU A 77 -8.02 -19.11 0.32
N PHE A 78 -7.55 -20.34 0.11
CA PHE A 78 -8.13 -21.29 -0.82
C PHE A 78 -8.95 -22.34 -0.09
N PHE A 79 -10.17 -22.56 -0.59
CA PHE A 79 -11.14 -23.51 -0.08
C PHE A 79 -11.55 -24.48 -1.19
N SER A 80 -11.60 -25.76 -0.85
CA SER A 80 -12.09 -26.82 -1.73
C SER A 80 -13.61 -26.76 -1.91
N TYR A 81 -14.11 -27.54 -2.88
CA TYR A 81 -15.53 -27.84 -3.06
C TYR A 81 -16.22 -28.32 -1.77
N ASP A 82 -15.49 -29.08 -0.95
CA ASP A 82 -16.01 -29.63 0.30
C ASP A 82 -16.09 -28.58 1.44
N GLY A 83 -15.65 -27.33 1.19
CA GLY A 83 -15.58 -26.27 2.19
C GLY A 83 -14.33 -26.35 3.08
N GLU A 84 -13.44 -27.30 2.83
CA GLU A 84 -12.19 -27.46 3.58
C GLU A 84 -11.13 -26.45 3.12
N ARG A 85 -10.42 -25.85 4.07
CA ARG A 85 -9.30 -24.92 3.81
C ARG A 85 -8.10 -25.70 3.29
N LEU A 86 -7.66 -25.37 2.08
CA LEU A 86 -6.49 -25.97 1.42
C LEU A 86 -5.18 -25.30 1.85
N GLY A 87 -5.23 -24.00 2.10
CA GLY A 87 -4.08 -23.18 2.44
C GLY A 87 -4.31 -21.72 2.10
N ASP A 88 -3.26 -20.92 2.16
CA ASP A 88 -3.22 -19.52 1.73
C ASP A 88 -2.11 -19.29 0.71
N LYS A 89 -2.14 -18.11 0.07
CA LYS A 89 -1.16 -17.70 -0.95
C LYS A 89 0.29 -17.83 -0.48
N GLY A 90 0.58 -17.62 0.80
CA GLY A 90 1.93 -17.77 1.35
C GLY A 90 2.32 -19.25 1.44
N THR A 91 1.48 -20.06 2.08
CA THR A 91 1.73 -21.51 2.24
C THR A 91 1.76 -22.30 0.93
N LEU A 92 1.07 -21.82 -0.11
CA LEU A 92 0.94 -22.45 -1.42
C LEU A 92 1.73 -21.71 -2.52
N ASN A 93 2.64 -20.81 -2.16
CA ASN A 93 3.34 -19.93 -3.10
C ASN A 93 4.09 -20.71 -4.19
N ARG A 94 4.70 -21.85 -3.83
CA ARG A 94 5.45 -22.71 -4.76
C ARG A 94 4.52 -23.38 -5.77
N GLN A 95 3.42 -23.97 -5.31
CA GLN A 95 2.42 -24.58 -6.20
C GLN A 95 1.86 -23.53 -7.15
N ILE A 96 1.50 -22.34 -6.63
CA ILE A 96 0.96 -21.25 -7.43
C ILE A 96 1.99 -20.75 -8.46
N HIS A 97 3.26 -20.61 -8.08
CA HIS A 97 4.35 -20.26 -8.99
C HIS A 97 4.49 -21.27 -10.12
N GLU A 98 4.53 -22.57 -9.79
CA GLU A 98 4.65 -23.65 -10.78
C GLU A 98 3.46 -23.68 -11.76
N ILE A 99 2.25 -23.34 -11.32
CA ILE A 99 1.05 -23.29 -12.17
C ILE A 99 1.01 -22.03 -13.06
N THR A 100 1.36 -20.87 -12.48
CA THR A 100 1.07 -19.55 -13.09
C THR A 100 2.28 -18.84 -13.66
N ALA A 101 3.49 -19.35 -13.40
CA ALA A 101 4.78 -18.68 -13.65
C ALA A 101 4.95 -17.32 -12.96
N ILE A 102 4.03 -16.93 -12.07
CA ILE A 102 4.17 -15.71 -11.25
C ILE A 102 5.29 -15.95 -10.24
N SER A 103 6.28 -15.07 -10.20
CA SER A 103 7.41 -15.18 -9.28
C SER A 103 6.95 -15.21 -7.82
N ILE A 104 7.64 -16.01 -7.00
CA ILE A 104 7.30 -16.16 -5.57
C ILE A 104 7.33 -14.79 -4.87
N SER A 105 8.30 -13.94 -5.19
CA SER A 105 8.39 -12.57 -4.68
C SER A 105 7.14 -11.73 -5.00
N ALA A 106 6.55 -11.87 -6.19
CA ALA A 106 5.31 -11.18 -6.54
C ALA A 106 4.12 -11.72 -5.70
N LEU A 107 4.08 -13.03 -5.43
CA LEU A 107 3.06 -13.64 -4.57
C LEU A 107 3.19 -13.20 -3.10
N GLU A 108 4.41 -12.95 -2.63
CA GLU A 108 4.73 -12.43 -1.29
C GLU A 108 4.41 -10.93 -1.13
N GLY A 109 4.06 -10.24 -2.22
CA GLY A 109 3.61 -8.86 -2.19
C GLY A 109 4.71 -7.84 -2.47
N VAL A 110 5.85 -8.26 -3.03
CA VAL A 110 6.82 -7.32 -3.59
C VAL A 110 6.10 -6.42 -4.61
N PRO A 111 6.32 -5.10 -4.58
CA PRO A 111 5.61 -4.19 -5.47
C PRO A 111 5.77 -4.56 -6.93
N LEU A 112 4.64 -4.62 -7.66
CA LEU A 112 4.62 -5.08 -9.05
C LEU A 112 5.50 -4.24 -9.99
N SER A 113 5.80 -2.99 -9.63
CA SER A 113 6.70 -2.12 -10.41
C SER A 113 8.15 -2.60 -10.47
N GLN A 114 8.57 -3.51 -9.58
CA GLN A 114 9.93 -4.06 -9.55
C GLN A 114 10.13 -5.19 -10.58
N PHE A 115 9.03 -5.73 -11.13
CA PHE A 115 9.08 -6.76 -12.16
C PHE A 115 9.03 -6.14 -13.56
N SER A 116 9.72 -6.77 -14.50
CA SER A 116 9.80 -6.29 -15.87
C SER A 116 8.41 -6.24 -16.52
N VAL A 117 8.29 -5.44 -17.58
CA VAL A 117 7.04 -5.39 -18.34
C VAL A 117 6.73 -6.76 -18.94
N GLU A 118 7.76 -7.45 -19.44
CA GLU A 118 7.67 -8.76 -20.07
C GLU A 118 7.19 -9.82 -19.07
N GLU A 119 7.73 -9.82 -17.86
CA GLU A 119 7.31 -10.75 -16.81
C GLU A 119 5.85 -10.52 -16.41
N ARG A 120 5.45 -9.25 -16.19
CA ARG A 120 4.07 -8.94 -15.83
C ARG A 120 3.07 -9.28 -16.94
N LEU A 121 3.45 -9.11 -18.20
CA LEU A 121 2.63 -9.50 -19.35
C LEU A 121 2.50 -11.03 -19.45
N SER A 122 3.56 -11.79 -19.14
CA SER A 122 3.55 -13.25 -19.24
C SER A 122 2.57 -13.92 -18.26
N TRP A 123 2.30 -13.30 -17.11
CA TRP A 123 1.34 -13.81 -16.12
C TRP A 123 -0.11 -13.95 -16.63
N ALA A 124 -0.44 -13.28 -17.74
CA ALA A 124 -1.74 -13.40 -18.42
C ALA A 124 -1.70 -14.31 -19.66
N GLU A 125 -0.54 -14.82 -20.07
CA GLU A 125 -0.37 -15.50 -21.35
C GLU A 125 -1.19 -16.80 -21.44
N THR A 126 -1.11 -17.64 -20.41
CA THR A 126 -1.84 -18.92 -20.32
C THR A 126 -3.31 -18.77 -19.93
N ARG A 127 -3.71 -17.57 -19.48
CA ARG A 127 -5.06 -17.28 -19.00
C ARG A 127 -6.05 -17.03 -20.14
N GLN A 128 -7.31 -17.36 -19.88
CA GLN A 128 -8.43 -17.32 -20.81
C GLN A 128 -9.50 -16.33 -20.34
N THR A 129 -10.11 -15.64 -21.30
CA THR A 129 -11.17 -14.67 -21.08
C THR A 129 -12.32 -14.91 -22.05
N THR A 130 -13.54 -14.58 -21.63
CA THR A 130 -14.73 -14.72 -22.50
C THR A 130 -14.71 -13.71 -23.64
N ARG A 131 -14.31 -12.46 -23.35
CA ARG A 131 -14.08 -11.42 -24.37
C ARG A 131 -12.58 -11.30 -24.63
N GLY A 132 -12.18 -11.13 -25.88
CA GLY A 132 -10.77 -11.05 -26.24
C GLY A 132 -10.07 -9.86 -25.59
N GLU A 133 -10.78 -8.73 -25.49
CA GLU A 133 -10.32 -7.48 -24.89
C GLU A 133 -10.04 -7.61 -23.40
N ASP A 134 -10.78 -8.45 -22.68
CA ASP A 134 -10.59 -8.68 -21.24
C ASP A 134 -9.20 -9.26 -20.94
N LYS A 135 -8.54 -9.89 -21.92
CA LYS A 135 -7.15 -10.36 -21.76
C LYS A 135 -6.18 -9.19 -21.61
N ALA A 136 -6.47 -8.03 -22.20
CA ALA A 136 -5.74 -6.79 -21.93
C ALA A 136 -6.29 -6.09 -20.67
N TYR A 137 -7.62 -6.01 -20.50
CA TYR A 137 -8.19 -5.26 -19.38
C TYR A 137 -7.93 -5.89 -18.00
N SER A 138 -7.76 -7.21 -17.95
CA SER A 138 -7.34 -7.91 -16.72
C SER A 138 -5.93 -7.55 -16.25
N LEU A 139 -5.11 -6.89 -17.09
CA LEU A 139 -3.76 -6.42 -16.74
C LEU A 139 -3.73 -4.96 -16.25
N LEU A 140 -4.81 -4.18 -16.37
CA LEU A 140 -4.82 -2.75 -16.03
C LEU A 140 -4.30 -2.49 -14.61
N GLY A 141 -4.82 -3.23 -13.64
CA GLY A 141 -4.39 -3.14 -12.24
C GLY A 141 -2.95 -3.55 -11.98
N VAL A 142 -2.44 -4.54 -12.73
CA VAL A 142 -1.04 -5.03 -12.63
C VAL A 142 -0.04 -3.95 -13.05
N PHE A 143 -0.43 -3.08 -13.97
CA PHE A 143 0.37 -1.95 -14.43
C PHE A 143 -0.02 -0.60 -13.79
N GLY A 144 -1.09 -0.56 -13.00
CA GLY A 144 -1.60 0.70 -12.44
C GLY A 144 -2.16 1.64 -13.51
N ILE A 145 -2.67 1.09 -14.61
CA ILE A 145 -3.16 1.83 -15.78
C ILE A 145 -4.67 1.98 -15.73
N HIS A 146 -5.17 3.12 -16.21
CA HIS A 146 -6.58 3.36 -16.44
C HIS A 146 -6.86 3.49 -17.93
N LEU A 147 -7.78 2.67 -18.47
CA LEU A 147 -8.19 2.76 -19.88
C LEU A 147 -9.72 2.76 -20.01
N PRO A 148 -10.27 3.54 -20.97
CA PRO A 148 -11.63 3.36 -21.43
C PRO A 148 -11.86 1.95 -21.98
N LEU A 149 -12.92 1.28 -21.52
CA LEU A 149 -13.30 -0.04 -22.02
C LEU A 149 -14.09 0.10 -23.32
N ILE A 150 -13.57 -0.46 -24.41
CA ILE A 150 -14.20 -0.44 -25.73
C ILE A 150 -14.42 -1.88 -26.16
N TYR A 151 -15.51 -2.48 -25.70
CA TYR A 151 -15.89 -3.82 -26.14
C TYR A 151 -16.31 -3.81 -27.60
N GLY A 152 -15.70 -4.68 -28.41
CA GLY A 152 -15.81 -4.66 -29.86
C GLY A 152 -14.60 -4.04 -30.56
N GLU A 153 -13.64 -3.45 -29.84
CA GLU A 153 -12.37 -2.99 -30.44
C GLU A 153 -11.47 -4.17 -30.87
N GLY A 154 -11.70 -5.37 -30.31
CA GLY A 154 -10.89 -6.54 -30.57
C GLY A 154 -9.64 -6.61 -29.67
N LYS A 155 -9.20 -7.84 -29.41
CA LYS A 155 -8.08 -8.14 -28.50
C LYS A 155 -6.82 -7.38 -28.88
N GLU A 156 -6.47 -7.37 -30.16
CA GLU A 156 -5.24 -6.78 -30.69
C GLU A 156 -5.20 -5.26 -30.45
N HIS A 157 -6.32 -4.57 -30.66
CA HIS A 157 -6.43 -3.13 -30.42
C HIS A 157 -6.40 -2.80 -28.92
N ALA A 158 -7.10 -3.57 -28.09
CA ALA A 158 -7.05 -3.42 -26.63
C ALA A 158 -5.62 -3.58 -26.10
N PHE A 159 -4.88 -4.60 -26.57
CA PHE A 159 -3.46 -4.80 -26.23
C PHE A 159 -2.56 -3.69 -26.76
N LYS A 160 -2.83 -3.17 -27.96
CA LYS A 160 -2.08 -2.03 -28.50
C LYS A 160 -2.18 -0.82 -27.58
N ARG A 161 -3.41 -0.48 -27.14
CA ARG A 161 -3.65 0.63 -26.22
C ARG A 161 -2.97 0.42 -24.87
N LEU A 162 -3.07 -0.78 -24.30
CA LEU A 162 -2.36 -1.14 -23.06
C LEU A 162 -0.85 -0.92 -23.21
N LYS A 163 -0.24 -1.44 -24.28
CA LYS A 163 1.21 -1.30 -24.51
C LYS A 163 1.64 0.14 -24.71
N THR A 164 0.87 0.94 -25.44
CA THR A 164 1.14 2.38 -25.59
C THR A 164 1.15 3.09 -24.24
N GLU A 165 0.18 2.79 -23.37
CA GLU A 165 0.13 3.44 -22.06
C GLU A 165 1.26 2.98 -21.12
N ILE A 166 1.66 1.70 -21.19
CA ILE A 166 2.86 1.21 -20.50
C ILE A 166 4.09 1.99 -20.97
N GLN A 167 4.25 2.20 -22.29
CA GLN A 167 5.38 2.96 -22.84
C GLN A 167 5.36 4.42 -22.37
N ASN A 168 4.20 5.07 -22.33
CA ASN A 168 4.07 6.43 -21.81
C ASN A 168 4.54 6.51 -20.34
N LEU A 169 4.12 5.57 -19.49
CA LEU A 169 4.56 5.51 -18.09
C LEU A 169 6.07 5.31 -17.94
N LEU A 170 6.70 4.53 -18.83
CA LEU A 170 8.15 4.35 -18.84
C LEU A 170 8.86 5.64 -19.25
N ILE A 171 8.36 6.32 -20.29
CA ILE A 171 8.90 7.61 -20.75
C ILE A 171 8.75 8.67 -19.65
N GLU A 172 7.61 8.74 -18.98
CA GLU A 172 7.38 9.66 -17.86
C GLU A 172 8.34 9.38 -16.69
N ALA A 173 8.63 8.11 -16.41
CA ALA A 173 9.60 7.71 -15.39
C ALA A 173 11.06 8.07 -15.79
N GLU A 174 11.40 8.02 -17.08
CA GLU A 174 12.71 8.42 -17.61
C GLU A 174 12.88 9.95 -17.65
N GLN A 175 11.80 10.69 -17.93
CA GLN A 175 11.82 12.16 -18.02
C GLN A 175 11.76 12.85 -16.66
N ASN A 176 11.28 12.15 -15.62
CA ASN A 176 11.26 12.65 -14.25
C ASN A 176 11.84 11.59 -13.31
N PRO A 177 13.15 11.27 -13.43
CA PRO A 177 13.78 10.23 -12.66
C PRO A 177 13.82 10.67 -11.21
N LEU A 178 12.93 10.11 -10.39
CA LEU A 178 13.28 9.85 -9.00
C LEU A 178 14.51 8.95 -9.06
N ASP A 179 15.59 9.35 -8.41
CA ASP A 179 16.79 8.52 -8.34
C ASP A 179 16.39 7.11 -7.84
N PRO A 180 16.98 6.05 -8.41
CA PRO A 180 16.63 4.67 -8.07
C PRO A 180 16.68 4.40 -6.56
N GLU A 181 17.61 5.04 -5.84
CA GLU A 181 17.71 4.98 -4.39
C GLU A 181 16.48 5.59 -3.70
N THR A 182 16.03 6.77 -4.11
CA THR A 182 14.81 7.42 -3.60
C THR A 182 13.56 6.64 -3.95
N ARG A 183 13.49 5.98 -5.11
CA ARG A 183 12.36 5.12 -5.47
C ARG A 183 12.29 3.87 -4.58
N SER A 184 13.41 3.21 -4.31
CA SER A 184 13.48 2.09 -3.37
C SER A 184 13.17 2.55 -1.96
N CYS A 185 13.74 3.68 -1.53
CA CYS A 185 13.50 4.26 -0.22
C CYS A 185 12.01 4.60 -0.02
N ILE A 186 11.34 5.28 -0.98
CA ILE A 186 9.91 5.59 -0.91
C ILE A 186 9.06 4.32 -0.88
N GLN A 187 9.51 3.26 -1.57
CA GLN A 187 8.80 2.00 -1.67
C GLN A 187 8.91 1.17 -0.38
N ASP A 188 10.07 1.18 0.26
CA ASP A 188 10.31 0.56 1.57
C ASP A 188 9.67 1.37 2.73
N LEU A 189 9.54 2.69 2.57
CA LEU A 189 8.90 3.61 3.52
C LEU A 189 7.36 3.55 3.51
N ARG A 190 6.73 2.99 2.48
CA ARG A 190 5.25 2.90 2.37
C ARG A 190 4.69 1.69 3.13
N ILE A 191 4.88 1.69 4.45
CA ILE A 191 4.26 0.68 5.31
C ILE A 191 2.76 0.99 5.50
N THR A 192 2.38 2.27 5.66
CA THR A 192 1.00 2.75 5.80
C THR A 192 0.80 4.19 5.28
N ASP A 193 -0.44 4.58 4.97
CA ASP A 193 -0.80 5.98 4.71
C ASP A 193 -1.13 6.66 6.05
N PRO A 194 -0.43 7.74 6.46
CA PRO A 194 -0.66 8.40 7.74
C PRO A 194 -2.11 8.86 7.98
N ARG A 195 -2.88 9.12 6.90
CA ARG A 195 -4.31 9.46 6.99
C ARG A 195 -5.16 8.26 7.37
N GLU A 196 -4.82 7.09 6.85
CA GLU A 196 -5.47 5.83 7.21
C GLU A 196 -5.07 5.42 8.63
N ASP A 197 -3.83 5.68 9.06
CA ASP A 197 -3.43 5.50 10.46
C ASP A 197 -4.18 6.41 11.42
N LYS A 198 -4.33 7.70 11.06
CA LYS A 198 -5.17 8.65 11.83
C LYS A 198 -6.57 8.07 12.01
N LYS A 199 -7.21 7.68 10.91
CA LYS A 199 -8.57 7.14 10.89
C LYS A 199 -8.69 5.87 11.74
N ARG A 200 -7.78 4.92 11.57
CA ARG A 200 -7.72 3.69 12.38
C ARG A 200 -7.57 4.00 13.87
N ILE A 201 -6.67 4.92 14.23
CA ILE A 201 -6.43 5.30 15.63
C ILE A 201 -7.67 5.94 16.24
N GLU A 202 -8.33 6.84 15.50
CA GLU A 202 -9.57 7.49 15.94
C GLU A 202 -10.69 6.46 16.15
N GLU A 203 -10.92 5.58 15.18
CA GLU A 203 -11.94 4.53 15.26
C GLU A 203 -11.67 3.57 16.43
N THR A 204 -10.41 3.16 16.62
CA THR A 204 -10.01 2.25 17.71
C THR A 204 -10.16 2.89 19.09
N LYS A 205 -10.05 4.22 19.19
CA LYS A 205 -10.12 4.96 20.45
C LYS A 205 -11.50 5.57 20.74
N GLY A 206 -12.53 5.18 19.98
CA GLY A 206 -13.91 5.59 20.21
C GLY A 206 -14.29 6.94 19.57
N GLY A 207 -13.51 7.38 18.57
CA GLY A 207 -13.72 8.63 17.85
C GLY A 207 -12.96 9.82 18.46
N LEU A 208 -12.85 10.88 17.66
CA LEU A 208 -12.22 12.14 18.07
C LEU A 208 -13.27 13.11 18.61
N LEU A 209 -13.08 13.59 19.84
CA LEU A 209 -13.97 14.55 20.48
C LEU A 209 -13.39 15.96 20.33
N ARG A 210 -14.13 16.87 19.70
CA ARG A 210 -13.66 18.25 19.49
C ARG A 210 -13.23 18.95 20.77
N ASP A 211 -13.98 18.71 21.85
CA ASP A 211 -13.71 19.34 23.15
C ASP A 211 -12.43 18.82 23.82
N SER A 212 -11.87 17.69 23.38
CA SER A 212 -10.61 17.17 23.93
C SER A 212 -9.36 17.92 23.45
N TYR A 213 -9.46 18.68 22.35
CA TYR A 213 -8.33 19.40 21.77
C TYR A 213 -8.57 20.89 21.53
N ARG A 214 -9.82 21.37 21.48
CA ARG A 214 -10.14 22.78 21.16
C ARG A 214 -9.35 23.79 21.99
N TRP A 215 -9.12 23.49 23.27
CA TRP A 215 -8.37 24.36 24.18
C TRP A 215 -6.96 24.71 23.67
N ILE A 216 -6.34 23.83 22.86
CA ILE A 216 -4.98 24.08 22.35
C ILE A 216 -4.98 25.16 21.26
N LEU A 217 -6.08 25.32 20.52
CA LEU A 217 -6.19 26.32 19.44
C LEU A 217 -6.18 27.75 20.00
N GLU A 218 -6.60 27.91 21.26
CA GLU A 218 -6.59 29.17 22.00
C GLU A 218 -5.34 29.33 22.87
N HIS A 219 -4.44 28.33 22.87
CA HIS A 219 -3.24 28.37 23.69
C HIS A 219 -2.20 29.34 23.10
N PRO A 220 -1.61 30.26 23.90
CA PRO A 220 -0.65 31.25 23.40
C PRO A 220 0.51 30.64 22.61
N ASP A 221 1.11 29.55 23.12
CA ASP A 221 2.23 28.88 22.44
C ASP A 221 1.83 28.28 21.08
N PHE A 222 0.58 27.80 20.96
CA PHE A 222 0.08 27.26 19.70
C PHE A 222 -0.16 28.39 18.68
N GLN A 223 -0.75 29.51 19.11
CA GLN A 223 -0.96 30.67 18.26
C GLN A 223 0.37 31.27 17.79
N GLN A 224 1.34 31.38 18.70
CA GLN A 224 2.69 31.82 18.36
C GLN A 224 3.34 30.91 17.32
N TRP A 225 3.26 29.59 17.51
CA TRP A 225 3.77 28.62 16.54
C TRP A 225 3.05 28.70 15.19
N HIS A 226 1.73 28.83 15.21
CA HIS A 226 0.90 28.86 14.01
C HIS A 226 1.13 30.12 13.16
N ASP A 227 1.27 31.28 13.82
CA ASP A 227 1.37 32.58 13.14
C ASP A 227 2.82 32.92 12.74
N ASP A 228 3.82 32.29 13.38
CA ASP A 228 5.22 32.49 13.05
C ASP A 228 5.66 31.65 11.83
N THR A 229 5.86 32.32 10.71
CA THR A 229 6.39 31.72 9.45
C THR A 229 7.78 31.08 9.57
N GLN A 230 8.53 31.33 10.65
CA GLN A 230 9.81 30.68 10.93
C GLN A 230 9.66 29.42 11.81
N SER A 231 8.51 29.26 12.48
CA SER A 231 8.24 28.14 13.37
C SER A 231 7.79 26.92 12.58
N ARG A 232 8.72 25.97 12.38
CA ARG A 232 8.48 24.77 11.54
C ARG A 232 8.11 23.51 12.32
N LEU A 233 8.16 23.54 13.65
CA LEU A 233 8.01 22.36 14.49
C LEU A 233 7.10 22.62 15.69
N LEU A 234 5.99 21.86 15.77
CA LEU A 234 5.19 21.77 16.99
C LEU A 234 5.58 20.52 17.77
N TRP A 235 6.05 20.70 19.00
CA TRP A 235 6.42 19.62 19.90
C TRP A 235 5.42 19.48 21.05
N ILE A 236 4.72 18.34 21.13
CA ILE A 236 3.75 18.06 22.19
C ILE A 236 4.30 16.96 23.11
N GLN A 237 4.64 17.35 24.34
CA GLN A 237 5.17 16.45 25.37
C GLN A 237 4.12 16.13 26.44
N GLY A 238 4.13 14.90 26.94
CA GLY A 238 3.28 14.48 28.07
C GLY A 238 3.41 12.99 28.35
N ASP A 239 2.85 12.53 29.47
CA ASP A 239 2.97 11.13 29.89
C ASP A 239 2.22 10.16 28.95
N PRO A 240 2.63 8.88 28.88
CA PRO A 240 1.88 7.84 28.19
C PRO A 240 0.40 7.82 28.61
N GLY A 241 -0.51 7.59 27.65
CA GLY A 241 -1.95 7.51 27.91
C GLY A 241 -2.70 8.84 28.08
N LYS A 242 -2.03 10.01 28.03
CA LYS A 242 -2.66 11.33 28.23
C LYS A 242 -3.35 11.93 26.99
N GLY A 243 -3.72 11.12 26.01
CA GLY A 243 -4.50 11.60 24.85
C GLY A 243 -3.72 12.43 23.80
N LYS A 244 -2.39 12.55 23.89
CA LYS A 244 -1.54 13.30 22.93
C LYS A 244 -1.82 12.95 21.45
N THR A 245 -2.03 11.67 21.15
CA THR A 245 -2.35 11.21 19.79
C THR A 245 -3.68 11.78 19.29
N MET A 246 -4.69 11.84 20.16
CA MET A 246 -6.00 12.42 19.84
C MET A 246 -5.92 13.94 19.73
N LEU A 247 -5.10 14.58 20.56
CA LEU A 247 -4.80 16.00 20.49
C LEU A 247 -4.20 16.39 19.12
N ILE A 248 -3.19 15.66 18.65
CA ILE A 248 -2.61 15.85 17.31
C ILE A 248 -3.65 15.57 16.22
N GLY A 249 -4.45 14.50 16.36
CA GLY A 249 -5.52 14.21 15.41
C GLY A 249 -6.48 15.38 15.21
N GLY A 250 -6.86 16.06 16.29
CA GLY A 250 -7.68 17.27 16.25
C GLY A 250 -7.01 18.50 15.68
N ILE A 251 -5.74 18.74 16.03
CA ILE A 251 -4.95 19.82 15.42
C ILE A 251 -4.84 19.61 13.90
N LEU A 252 -4.61 18.36 13.46
CA LEU A 252 -4.55 18.03 12.04
C LEU A 252 -5.88 18.30 11.33
N ASP A 253 -7.03 18.04 11.96
CA ASP A 253 -8.32 18.35 11.35
C ASP A 253 -8.56 19.85 11.18
N GLU A 254 -8.07 20.68 12.12
CA GLU A 254 -8.20 22.14 12.06
C GLU A 254 -7.20 22.78 11.07
N LEU A 255 -6.00 22.20 10.92
CA LEU A 255 -4.98 22.68 9.97
C LEU A 255 -5.17 22.13 8.55
N SER A 256 -5.82 20.98 8.39
CA SER A 256 -5.98 20.34 7.08
C SER A 256 -6.65 21.23 6.01
N PRO A 257 -7.66 22.08 6.31
CA PRO A 257 -8.34 22.88 5.29
C PRO A 257 -7.48 23.99 4.68
N SER A 258 -6.49 24.51 5.41
CA SER A 258 -5.61 25.60 4.96
C SER A 258 -4.30 25.11 4.33
N THR A 259 -4.18 23.80 4.08
CA THR A 259 -2.96 23.15 3.61
C THR A 259 -3.24 22.31 2.37
N LYS A 260 -2.16 21.92 1.67
CA LYS A 260 -2.21 21.02 0.50
C LYS A 260 -2.86 19.65 0.75
N LEU A 261 -3.18 19.32 2.00
CA LEU A 261 -3.93 18.12 2.34
C LEU A 261 -5.39 18.16 1.87
N ARG A 262 -6.04 19.34 1.90
CA ARG A 262 -7.44 19.50 1.48
C ARG A 262 -7.67 20.65 0.49
N ASP A 263 -6.74 21.59 0.38
CA ASP A 263 -6.78 22.68 -0.60
C ASP A 263 -5.61 22.57 -1.58
N LYS A 264 -5.89 22.31 -2.85
CA LYS A 264 -4.86 22.13 -3.89
C LYS A 264 -4.09 23.42 -4.20
N ASP A 265 -4.70 24.56 -3.92
CA ASP A 265 -4.14 25.89 -4.23
C ASP A 265 -3.36 26.47 -3.03
N ALA A 266 -3.42 25.82 -1.86
CA ALA A 266 -2.65 26.21 -0.68
C ALA A 266 -1.14 26.08 -0.92
N THR A 267 -0.35 26.98 -0.29
CA THR A 267 1.11 26.99 -0.39
C THR A 267 1.80 26.18 0.70
N THR A 268 1.07 25.89 1.79
CA THR A 268 1.58 25.19 2.97
C THR A 268 1.44 23.67 2.83
N LEU A 269 2.56 22.97 3.02
CA LEU A 269 2.61 21.52 3.10
C LEU A 269 2.54 21.09 4.56
N LEU A 270 1.56 20.24 4.90
CA LEU A 270 1.44 19.63 6.22
C LEU A 270 1.86 18.16 6.13
N SER A 271 2.90 17.82 6.88
CA SER A 271 3.43 16.46 6.99
C SER A 271 3.31 15.95 8.42
N PHE A 272 2.81 14.73 8.60
CA PHE A 272 2.57 14.13 9.91
C PHE A 272 2.72 12.61 9.87
N PHE A 273 3.03 12.01 11.01
CA PHE A 273 3.04 10.57 11.21
C PHE A 273 2.64 10.23 12.66
N PHE A 274 2.24 8.99 12.89
CA PHE A 274 1.91 8.48 14.23
C PHE A 274 2.87 7.35 14.59
N CYS A 275 3.62 7.50 15.69
CA CYS A 275 4.38 6.39 16.28
C CYS A 275 3.58 5.69 17.38
N GLN A 276 3.39 4.37 17.26
CA GLN A 276 2.95 3.52 18.38
C GLN A 276 4.17 2.82 18.99
N ALA A 277 4.15 2.59 20.30
CA ALA A 277 5.25 1.91 21.00
C ALA A 277 5.42 0.41 20.62
N THR A 278 4.50 -0.11 19.80
CA THR A 278 4.48 -1.49 19.28
C THR A 278 4.79 -1.56 17.78
N ASP A 279 4.93 -0.42 17.11
CA ASP A 279 5.23 -0.35 15.69
C ASP A 279 6.73 -0.06 15.53
N ASP A 280 7.40 -0.81 14.65
CA ASP A 280 8.80 -0.59 14.31
C ASP A 280 8.99 0.87 13.83
N PRO A 281 9.97 1.62 14.36
CA PRO A 281 10.11 3.05 14.09
C PRO A 281 10.72 3.26 12.70
N THR A 282 9.90 3.24 11.67
CA THR A 282 10.37 3.41 10.29
C THR A 282 9.60 4.51 9.57
N VAL A 283 9.90 5.80 9.83
CA VAL A 283 9.69 6.86 8.82
C VAL A 283 10.58 8.08 9.08
N ALA A 284 11.36 8.49 8.07
CA ALA A 284 11.60 9.90 7.79
C ALA A 284 11.51 10.15 6.28
N TYR A 285 10.73 11.16 5.88
CA TYR A 285 10.49 11.55 4.50
C TYR A 285 11.25 12.87 4.23
N LEU A 286 11.95 12.95 3.10
CA LEU A 286 12.66 14.11 2.49
C LEU A 286 14.18 14.28 2.67
N ALA A 287 14.92 13.42 3.36
CA ALA A 287 16.40 13.46 3.29
C ALA A 287 17.08 12.07 3.25
N CYS A 288 16.35 11.01 2.91
CA CYS A 288 16.92 9.67 2.88
C CYS A 288 17.91 9.43 1.73
N ALA A 289 17.95 10.26 0.69
CA ALA A 289 18.81 10.01 -0.47
C ALA A 289 20.32 10.02 -0.12
N GLU A 290 20.80 10.91 0.77
CA GLU A 290 22.25 11.02 1.03
C GLU A 290 22.82 10.02 2.05
N LYS A 291 21.99 9.44 2.95
CA LYS A 291 22.48 8.56 4.02
C LYS A 291 22.12 7.07 3.83
N TYR A 292 21.28 6.74 2.84
CA TYR A 292 20.87 5.35 2.56
C TYR A 292 21.96 4.51 1.88
N ASP A 293 22.98 5.15 1.28
CA ASP A 293 24.06 4.54 0.48
C ASP A 293 24.84 3.41 1.19
N HIS A 294 24.79 3.32 2.53
CA HIS A 294 25.67 2.42 3.28
C HIS A 294 24.95 1.28 4.02
N ALA A 295 23.62 1.36 4.23
CA ALA A 295 22.93 0.47 5.18
C ALA A 295 21.63 -0.20 4.66
N GLY A 296 20.98 0.34 3.62
CA GLY A 296 19.74 -0.24 3.08
C GLY A 296 18.63 -0.42 4.12
N LYS A 297 17.80 -1.47 3.98
CA LYS A 297 16.65 -1.75 4.87
C LYS A 297 17.00 -1.88 6.35
N ALA A 298 18.20 -2.38 6.66
CA ALA A 298 18.70 -2.56 8.03
C ALA A 298 18.86 -1.24 8.80
N PHE A 299 18.93 -0.11 8.08
CA PHE A 299 19.00 1.24 8.66
C PHE A 299 17.78 1.60 9.52
N PHE A 300 16.62 1.00 9.23
CA PHE A 300 15.37 1.29 9.92
C PHE A 300 14.93 0.21 10.92
N GLU A 301 15.71 -0.87 11.04
CA GLU A 301 15.39 -2.05 11.86
C GLU A 301 16.36 -2.22 13.06
N ASP A 302 17.38 -1.36 13.19
CA ASP A 302 18.41 -1.47 14.23
C ASP A 302 18.16 -0.59 15.48
N LEU A 303 18.90 -0.87 16.55
CA LEU A 303 18.83 -0.12 17.83
C LEU A 303 19.19 1.38 17.69
N ASN A 304 19.78 1.78 16.56
CA ASN A 304 20.21 3.15 16.26
C ASN A 304 19.26 3.88 15.30
N ALA A 305 18.20 3.23 14.81
CA ALA A 305 17.21 3.81 13.91
C ALA A 305 16.68 5.15 14.44
N TRP A 306 16.52 5.30 15.76
CA TRP A 306 16.13 6.58 16.36
C TRP A 306 17.18 7.70 16.22
N VAL A 307 18.47 7.39 16.38
CA VAL A 307 19.57 8.36 16.21
C VAL A 307 19.65 8.79 14.76
N ALA A 308 19.60 7.82 13.85
CA ALA A 308 19.55 8.04 12.40
C ALA A 308 18.36 8.92 11.98
N LEU A 309 17.15 8.60 12.47
CA LEU A 309 15.94 9.38 12.20
C LEU A 309 16.06 10.80 12.77
N SER A 310 16.55 10.95 14.00
CA SER A 310 16.74 12.26 14.63
C SER A 310 17.70 13.14 13.85
N GLU A 311 18.81 12.59 13.33
CA GLU A 311 19.74 13.33 12.47
C GLU A 311 19.08 13.73 11.15
N ILE A 312 18.32 12.83 10.53
CA ILE A 312 17.58 13.11 9.29
C ILE A 312 16.56 14.23 9.50
N PHE A 313 15.74 14.16 10.55
CA PHE A 313 14.79 15.22 10.90
C PHE A 313 15.49 16.55 11.18
N THR A 314 16.66 16.51 11.83
CA THR A 314 17.46 17.72 12.09
C THR A 314 17.98 18.33 10.79
N SER A 315 18.50 17.52 9.87
CA SER A 315 18.97 17.98 8.55
C SER A 315 17.82 18.56 7.72
N ILE A 316 16.63 17.95 7.76
CA ILE A 316 15.44 18.45 7.06
C ILE A 316 14.98 19.80 7.62
N LEU A 317 14.95 19.95 8.96
CA LEU A 317 14.56 21.21 9.59
C LEU A 317 15.54 22.35 9.28
N GLN A 318 16.81 22.02 9.06
CA GLN A 318 17.88 22.95 8.72
C GLN A 318 17.98 23.26 7.22
N ASP A 319 17.22 22.58 6.36
CA ASP A 319 17.25 22.81 4.91
C ASP A 319 16.61 24.17 4.54
N PRO A 320 17.39 25.11 3.96
CA PRO A 320 16.89 26.43 3.56
C PRO A 320 15.98 26.40 2.31
N SER A 321 15.99 25.30 1.55
CA SER A 321 15.17 25.11 0.35
C SER A 321 13.72 24.74 0.66
N LEU A 322 13.48 24.13 1.84
CA LEU A 322 12.17 23.69 2.32
C LEU A 322 11.42 24.82 3.05
N LYS A 323 11.15 25.93 2.34
CA LYS A 323 10.61 27.17 2.94
C LYS A 323 9.16 27.13 3.42
N SER A 324 8.37 26.08 3.12
CA SER A 324 6.92 26.05 3.40
C SER A 324 6.40 24.75 4.04
N ILE A 325 7.27 23.98 4.69
CA ILE A 325 6.89 22.71 5.35
C ILE A 325 6.75 22.93 6.85
N THR A 326 5.57 22.62 7.38
CA THR A 326 5.30 22.57 8.82
C THR A 326 5.27 21.12 9.27
N TRP A 327 6.10 20.79 10.26
CA TRP A 327 6.26 19.44 10.82
C TRP A 327 5.61 19.35 12.20
N SER A 328 4.91 18.24 12.47
CA SER A 328 4.43 17.88 13.81
C SER A 328 5.06 16.56 14.20
N LEU A 329 5.91 16.55 15.24
CA LEU A 329 6.64 15.37 15.70
C LEU A 329 6.11 14.92 17.07
N MET A 330 5.92 13.62 17.25
CA MET A 330 5.46 13.05 18.51
C MET A 330 6.50 12.07 19.07
N ARG A 331 6.98 12.30 20.31
CA ARG A 331 7.74 11.30 21.07
C ARG A 331 6.87 10.72 22.18
N SER A 332 6.71 9.39 22.19
CA SER A 332 6.20 8.65 23.35
C SER A 332 7.40 8.02 24.06
N THR A 333 7.96 8.69 25.06
CA THR A 333 9.08 8.15 25.84
C THR A 333 8.61 7.03 26.77
N ASN A 334 9.08 5.81 26.52
CA ASN A 334 9.43 4.90 27.61
C ASN A 334 10.93 5.07 27.89
N ALA A 335 11.25 5.26 29.16
CA ALA A 335 12.57 5.30 29.76
C ALA A 335 13.51 6.49 29.41
N LYS A 336 14.04 7.04 30.51
CA LYS A 336 15.08 8.07 30.68
C LYS A 336 16.10 8.14 29.54
N GLN A 337 16.26 9.33 28.95
CA GLN A 337 17.58 9.93 28.70
C GLN A 337 17.46 11.41 28.36
N THR A 338 18.26 12.19 29.07
CA THR A 338 18.47 13.64 29.06
C THR A 338 19.36 14.06 27.89
N LEU A 339 19.16 15.27 27.34
CA LEU A 339 20.15 16.26 26.84
C LEU A 339 19.34 17.33 26.07
N ILE A 340 19.00 18.46 26.68
CA ILE A 340 19.75 19.74 26.76
C ILE A 340 20.14 20.30 25.39
N SER A 341 19.54 21.46 25.15
CA SER A 341 19.72 22.43 24.08
C SER A 341 21.15 22.85 23.77
N SER A 342 21.33 23.31 22.53
CA SER A 342 21.92 24.62 22.24
C SER A 342 21.28 25.19 20.98
#